data_AF-A0A179FE27-F1
#
_entry.id   AF-A0A179FE27-F1
#
_cell.length_a   1.000
_cell.length_b   1.000
_cell.length_c   1.000
_cell.angle_alpha   90.00
_cell.angle_beta   90.00
_cell.angle_gamma   90.00
#
_symmetry.space_group_name_H-M   'P 1'
#
loop_
_entity.id
_entity.type
_entity.pdbx_description
1 polymer ?
#
loop_
_entity_poly.entity_id
_entity_poly.type
_entity_poly.pdbx_seq_one_letter_code
_entity_poly.pdbx_strand_id
1 'polypeptide(L)'
;MPLLDMIGVDAYQRSFCIAFAFLSGEAEEDFIWALDRLRSIPAFVRREGDEQSIERRTEFFGYWFAIVNSIDEEAYNRQLDELERRYVPEYVDEVSYIKQTWLDLYKEKLVKAWVDQHAHFGNNVTSRVQGIHALLKGHLKSSQQDLFTAWNRIKQALLNQLAELRANQFCQQIRTPLDLSGPLFGAIRGWVSHEALRKISVSTRVYSARA
;
A
#
# COMPACT_ATOMS: atom_id res chain seq x y z
N MET A 1 14.88 2.18 -19.06
CA MET A 1 15.00 1.97 -17.60
C MET A 1 13.60 1.91 -16.99
N PRO A 2 13.31 0.89 -16.17
CA PRO A 2 12.16 0.86 -15.27
C PRO A 2 12.24 1.96 -14.20
N LEU A 3 11.12 2.21 -13.54
CA LEU A 3 10.99 3.11 -12.39
C LEU A 3 10.35 2.35 -11.23
N LEU A 4 11.08 2.30 -10.11
CA LEU A 4 10.69 1.71 -8.83
C LEU A 4 10.17 2.85 -7.93
N ASP A 5 8.85 3.00 -7.78
CA ASP A 5 8.23 4.03 -6.93
C ASP A 5 7.91 3.49 -5.52
N MET A 6 8.14 4.30 -4.48
CA MET A 6 7.97 3.93 -3.07
C MET A 6 7.09 4.97 -2.36
N ILE A 7 6.07 4.52 -1.62
CA ILE A 7 4.91 5.36 -1.27
C ILE A 7 4.53 5.22 0.21
N GLY A 8 4.30 6.37 0.85
CA GLY A 8 3.86 6.51 2.23
C GLY A 8 2.42 7.02 2.36
N VAL A 9 1.90 6.99 3.58
CA VAL A 9 0.57 7.51 3.95
C VAL A 9 0.70 8.40 5.19
N ASP A 10 0.00 9.52 5.21
CA ASP A 10 0.04 10.49 6.30
C ASP A 10 -1.16 10.41 7.27
N ALA A 11 -1.11 11.24 8.33
CA ALA A 11 -2.17 11.37 9.33
C ALA A 11 -3.50 11.97 8.78
N TYR A 12 -3.54 12.40 7.52
CA TYR A 12 -4.71 12.89 6.81
C TYR A 12 -5.27 11.85 5.82
N GLN A 13 -4.77 10.61 5.85
CA GLN A 13 -5.08 9.53 4.91
C GLN A 13 -4.70 9.85 3.45
N ARG A 14 -3.90 10.89 3.21
CA ARG A 14 -3.30 11.19 1.92
C ARG A 14 -2.08 10.29 1.75
N SER A 15 -1.82 9.89 0.52
CA SER A 15 -0.60 9.15 0.16
C SER A 15 0.41 10.12 -0.46
N PHE A 16 1.71 9.85 -0.30
CA PHE A 16 2.79 10.65 -0.87
C PHE A 16 3.95 9.76 -1.32
N CYS A 17 4.75 10.22 -2.29
CA CYS A 17 5.96 9.49 -2.69
C CYS A 17 7.09 9.71 -1.65
N ILE A 18 7.68 8.61 -1.17
CA ILE A 18 8.83 8.61 -0.25
C ILE A 18 10.13 8.69 -1.04
N ALA A 19 10.27 7.82 -2.06
CA ALA A 19 11.48 7.65 -2.83
C ALA A 19 11.15 7.01 -4.19
N PHE A 20 12.11 7.08 -5.12
CA PHE A 20 12.03 6.45 -6.43
C PHE A 20 13.43 6.06 -6.90
N ALA A 21 13.55 4.99 -7.67
CA ALA A 21 14.81 4.55 -8.28
C ALA A 21 14.63 4.17 -9.75
N PHE A 22 15.60 4.53 -10.58
CA PHE A 22 15.74 3.99 -11.93
C PHE A 22 16.58 2.72 -11.86
N LEU A 23 16.11 1.64 -12.45
CA LEU A 23 16.83 0.37 -12.53
C LEU A 23 17.51 0.25 -13.91
N SER A 24 18.64 -0.46 -14.01
CA SER A 24 19.41 -0.54 -15.26
C SER A 24 18.74 -1.49 -16.25
N GLY A 25 18.48 -2.73 -15.85
CA GLY A 25 18.03 -3.83 -16.70
C GLY A 25 16.99 -4.79 -16.09
N GLU A 26 16.49 -4.55 -14.89
CA GLU A 26 15.61 -5.50 -14.14
C GLU A 26 16.33 -6.81 -13.73
N ALA A 27 17.66 -6.76 -13.65
CA ALA A 27 18.44 -7.85 -13.08
C ALA A 27 18.29 -7.90 -11.55
N GLU A 28 18.51 -9.08 -10.97
CA GLU A 28 18.51 -9.26 -9.51
C GLU A 28 19.47 -8.28 -8.81
N GLU A 29 20.63 -8.01 -9.42
CA GLU A 29 21.63 -7.04 -8.96
C GLU A 29 21.10 -5.59 -8.87
N ASP A 30 20.29 -5.13 -9.83
CA ASP A 30 19.64 -3.81 -9.79
C ASP A 30 18.69 -3.71 -8.59
N PHE A 31 17.90 -4.76 -8.38
CA PHE A 31 16.96 -4.84 -7.27
C PHE A 31 17.68 -4.96 -5.93
N ILE A 32 18.75 -5.75 -5.82
CA ILE A 32 19.59 -5.85 -4.62
C ILE A 32 20.19 -4.47 -4.28
N TRP A 33 20.74 -3.75 -5.25
CA TRP A 33 21.30 -2.40 -5.02
C TRP A 33 20.23 -1.42 -4.52
N ALA A 34 19.04 -1.42 -5.14
CA ALA A 34 17.93 -0.56 -4.73
C ALA A 34 17.33 -0.94 -3.37
N LEU A 35 17.26 -2.24 -3.06
CA LEU A 35 16.70 -2.77 -1.82
C LEU A 35 17.67 -2.67 -0.64
N ASP A 36 18.98 -2.75 -0.85
CA ASP A 36 19.97 -2.50 0.20
C ASP A 36 19.97 -1.01 0.62
N ARG A 37 19.79 -0.10 -0.35
CA ARG A 37 19.51 1.32 -0.06
C ARG A 37 18.17 1.55 0.64
N LEU A 38 17.21 0.63 0.48
CA LEU A 38 15.90 0.64 1.13
C LEU A 38 15.86 -0.15 2.45
N ARG A 39 16.94 -0.84 2.85
CA ARG A 39 16.95 -1.76 4.01
C ARG A 39 16.82 -1.07 5.38
N SER A 40 16.58 0.23 5.38
CA SER A 40 16.14 1.04 6.52
C SER A 40 14.60 1.12 6.69
N ILE A 41 13.78 0.72 5.71
CA ILE A 41 12.35 0.30 5.79
C ILE A 41 11.83 -0.12 4.35
N PRO A 42 11.30 -1.36 4.12
CA PRO A 42 10.87 -1.92 2.79
C PRO A 42 9.41 -1.55 2.38
N ALA A 43 8.82 -1.87 1.21
CA ALA A 43 9.18 -2.26 -0.20
C ALA A 43 7.83 -2.24 -1.04
N PHE A 44 7.53 -2.84 -2.21
CA PHE A 44 8.14 -3.70 -3.26
C PHE A 44 7.33 -3.49 -4.61
N VAL A 45 7.74 -4.02 -5.79
CA VAL A 45 7.16 -3.67 -7.13
C VAL A 45 6.92 -4.87 -8.11
N ARG A 46 6.28 -4.65 -9.29
CA ARG A 46 5.75 -5.66 -10.26
C ARG A 46 5.79 -5.19 -11.75
N ARG A 47 5.83 -6.12 -12.72
CA ARG A 47 5.60 -5.91 -14.20
C ARG A 47 4.74 -7.01 -14.87
N GLU A 48 4.49 -6.94 -16.19
CA GLU A 48 3.43 -7.66 -16.96
C GLU A 48 3.80 -8.07 -18.41
N GLY A 49 3.07 -9.05 -18.98
CA GLY A 49 3.05 -9.41 -20.41
C GLY A 49 2.15 -10.61 -20.77
N ASP A 50 1.51 -10.57 -21.96
CA ASP A 50 0.65 -11.58 -22.62
C ASP A 50 -0.75 -11.91 -22.02
N GLU A 51 -1.76 -12.10 -22.87
CA GLU A 51 -3.19 -12.24 -22.49
C GLU A 51 -3.50 -13.58 -21.82
N GLN A 52 -3.01 -14.70 -22.35
CA GLN A 52 -3.16 -16.01 -21.70
C GLN A 52 -2.30 -16.12 -20.42
N SER A 53 -1.39 -15.16 -20.20
CA SER A 53 -0.71 -14.94 -18.92
C SER A 53 -1.56 -14.07 -17.97
N ILE A 54 -2.26 -13.05 -18.47
CA ILE A 54 -3.22 -12.25 -17.68
C ILE A 54 -4.33 -13.12 -17.09
N GLU A 55 -4.88 -14.08 -17.83
CA GLU A 55 -5.88 -15.02 -17.30
C GLU A 55 -5.30 -15.91 -16.18
N ARG A 56 -4.21 -16.65 -16.45
CA ARG A 56 -3.53 -17.50 -15.45
C ARG A 56 -3.08 -16.71 -14.22
N ARG A 57 -2.61 -15.48 -14.41
CA ARG A 57 -2.24 -14.56 -13.33
C ARG A 57 -3.47 -14.08 -12.55
N THR A 58 -4.61 -13.88 -13.19
CA THR A 58 -5.86 -13.49 -12.51
C THR A 58 -6.41 -14.66 -11.69
N GLU A 59 -6.35 -15.88 -12.22
CA GLU A 59 -6.64 -17.12 -11.47
C GLU A 59 -5.75 -17.23 -10.23
N PHE A 60 -4.42 -17.22 -10.40
CA PHE A 60 -3.47 -17.35 -9.29
C PHE A 60 -3.63 -16.24 -8.24
N PHE A 61 -3.79 -14.99 -8.66
CA PHE A 61 -4.02 -13.89 -7.72
C PHE A 61 -5.39 -14.01 -7.02
N GLY A 62 -6.38 -14.67 -7.62
CA GLY A 62 -7.63 -15.04 -6.95
C GLY A 62 -7.38 -15.94 -5.73
N TYR A 63 -6.71 -17.08 -5.92
CA TYR A 63 -6.33 -17.98 -4.82
C TYR A 63 -5.46 -17.28 -3.76
N TRP A 64 -4.43 -16.53 -4.20
CA TRP A 64 -3.57 -15.77 -3.28
C TRP A 64 -4.35 -14.74 -2.45
N PHE A 65 -5.27 -13.99 -3.05
CA PHE A 65 -6.09 -13.03 -2.31
C PHE A 65 -7.09 -13.72 -1.38
N ALA A 66 -7.57 -14.92 -1.70
CA ALA A 66 -8.46 -15.67 -0.81
C ALA A 66 -7.72 -16.19 0.44
N ILE A 67 -6.49 -16.68 0.30
CA ILE A 67 -5.59 -16.98 1.43
C ILE A 67 -5.35 -15.71 2.26
N VAL A 68 -4.92 -14.61 1.64
CA VAL A 68 -4.59 -13.35 2.33
C VAL A 68 -5.78 -12.72 3.05
N ASN A 69 -6.99 -12.81 2.50
CA ASN A 69 -8.20 -12.24 3.11
C ASN A 69 -8.96 -13.21 4.03
N SER A 70 -8.44 -14.42 4.28
CA SER A 70 -9.05 -15.40 5.17
C SER A 70 -9.27 -14.82 6.57
N ILE A 71 -10.49 -14.96 7.09
CA ILE A 71 -10.96 -14.30 8.32
C ILE A 71 -10.58 -15.04 9.61
N ASP A 72 -10.29 -16.33 9.51
CA ASP A 72 -9.89 -17.23 10.60
C ASP A 72 -8.91 -18.29 10.06
N GLU A 73 -8.31 -19.08 10.97
CA GLU A 73 -7.32 -20.11 10.61
C GLU A 73 -7.95 -21.28 9.83
N GLU A 74 -9.24 -21.59 10.03
CA GLU A 74 -9.94 -22.63 9.25
C GLU A 74 -10.16 -22.21 7.80
N ALA A 75 -10.51 -20.94 7.55
CA ALA A 75 -10.58 -20.36 6.22
C ALA A 75 -9.21 -20.36 5.55
N TYR A 76 -8.16 -19.92 6.27
CA TYR A 76 -6.79 -19.90 5.75
C TYR A 76 -6.32 -21.30 5.33
N ASN A 77 -6.49 -22.31 6.19
CA ASN A 77 -6.07 -23.68 5.89
C ASN A 77 -6.83 -24.25 4.68
N ARG A 78 -8.16 -24.01 4.58
CA ARG A 78 -8.95 -24.43 3.40
C ARG A 78 -8.50 -23.75 2.11
N GLN A 79 -8.18 -22.46 2.14
CA GLN A 79 -7.72 -21.72 0.96
C GLN A 79 -6.29 -22.10 0.55
N LEU A 80 -5.44 -22.48 1.51
CA LEU A 80 -4.12 -23.03 1.23
C LEU A 80 -4.22 -24.44 0.59
N ASP A 81 -5.07 -25.31 1.14
CA ASP A 81 -5.43 -26.62 0.56
C ASP A 81 -5.91 -26.51 -0.90
N GLU A 82 -6.73 -25.50 -1.22
CA GLU A 82 -7.24 -25.27 -2.57
C GLU A 82 -6.16 -24.78 -3.54
N LEU A 83 -5.27 -23.86 -3.10
CA LEU A 83 -4.10 -23.46 -3.88
C LEU A 83 -3.14 -24.63 -4.11
N GLU A 84 -2.89 -25.45 -3.09
CA GLU A 84 -2.01 -26.63 -3.21
C GLU A 84 -2.56 -27.64 -4.20
N ARG A 85 -3.85 -28.02 -4.07
CA ARG A 85 -4.52 -28.94 -5.02
C ARG A 85 -4.49 -28.42 -6.46
N ARG A 86 -4.53 -27.10 -6.65
CA ARG A 86 -4.54 -26.47 -7.98
C ARG A 86 -3.17 -26.38 -8.65
N TYR A 87 -2.10 -26.17 -7.88
CA TYR A 87 -0.78 -25.81 -8.43
C TYR A 87 0.35 -26.81 -8.10
N VAL A 88 0.34 -27.54 -6.98
CA VAL A 88 1.40 -28.52 -6.63
C VAL A 88 1.65 -29.58 -7.72
N PRO A 89 0.66 -30.08 -8.48
CA PRO A 89 0.90 -31.08 -9.54
C PRO A 89 1.83 -30.62 -10.68
N GLU A 90 1.98 -29.31 -10.90
CA GLU A 90 2.77 -28.73 -12.00
C GLU A 90 3.84 -27.73 -11.51
N TYR A 91 3.69 -27.15 -10.31
CA TYR A 91 4.47 -26.02 -9.78
C TYR A 91 4.90 -26.25 -8.32
N VAL A 92 5.44 -27.45 -8.03
CA VAL A 92 5.79 -27.87 -6.65
C VAL A 92 6.83 -26.97 -5.98
N ASP A 93 7.82 -26.49 -6.74
CA ASP A 93 8.90 -25.65 -6.22
C ASP A 93 8.42 -24.22 -5.97
N GLU A 94 7.57 -23.67 -6.85
CA GLU A 94 6.98 -22.33 -6.67
C GLU A 94 6.01 -22.29 -5.50
N VAL A 95 5.15 -23.32 -5.34
CA VAL A 95 4.26 -23.41 -4.16
C VAL A 95 5.08 -23.59 -2.88
N SER A 96 6.14 -24.40 -2.90
CA SER A 96 7.05 -24.55 -1.76
C SER A 96 7.75 -23.24 -1.41
N TYR A 97 8.23 -22.49 -2.41
CA TYR A 97 8.81 -21.16 -2.23
C TYR A 97 7.82 -20.16 -1.63
N ILE A 98 6.57 -20.14 -2.11
CA ILE A 98 5.51 -19.25 -1.58
C ILE A 98 5.26 -19.56 -0.10
N LYS A 99 5.14 -20.83 0.27
CA LYS A 99 4.93 -21.24 1.66
C LYS A 99 6.13 -20.85 2.54
N GLN A 100 7.31 -21.37 2.23
CA GLN A 100 8.50 -21.23 3.07
C GLN A 100 9.00 -19.78 3.17
N THR A 101 8.81 -18.97 2.12
CA THR A 101 9.28 -17.57 2.11
C THR A 101 8.25 -16.61 2.72
N TRP A 102 6.95 -16.81 2.47
CA TRP A 102 5.92 -15.82 2.77
C TRP A 102 4.91 -16.27 3.83
N LEU A 103 4.38 -17.48 3.71
CA LEU A 103 3.31 -17.93 4.61
C LEU A 103 3.86 -18.44 5.95
N ASP A 104 4.84 -19.34 5.93
CA ASP A 104 5.38 -19.97 7.14
C ASP A 104 6.13 -18.95 8.02
N LEU A 105 6.77 -17.94 7.41
CA LEU A 105 7.51 -16.89 8.11
C LEU A 105 6.69 -15.62 8.42
N TYR A 106 5.66 -15.31 7.60
CA TYR A 106 4.98 -14.01 7.65
C TYR A 106 3.43 -14.07 7.55
N LYS A 107 2.76 -15.23 7.68
CA LYS A 107 1.28 -15.27 7.71
C LYS A 107 0.68 -14.30 8.73
N GLU A 108 1.33 -14.13 9.88
CA GLU A 108 0.92 -13.20 10.95
C GLU A 108 0.95 -11.71 10.55
N LYS A 109 1.67 -11.37 9.48
CA LYS A 109 1.86 -10.00 8.97
C LYS A 109 1.19 -9.78 7.61
N LEU A 110 0.64 -10.83 7.01
CA LEU A 110 0.07 -10.83 5.66
C LEU A 110 -1.41 -11.23 5.66
N VAL A 111 -1.78 -12.26 6.43
CA VAL A 111 -3.11 -12.88 6.39
C VAL A 111 -4.02 -12.27 7.44
N LYS A 112 -5.21 -11.86 6.99
CA LYS A 112 -6.19 -11.11 7.78
C LYS A 112 -6.56 -11.74 9.12
N ALA A 113 -6.71 -13.07 9.20
CA ALA A 113 -7.00 -13.82 10.43
C ALA A 113 -6.04 -13.54 11.61
N TRP A 114 -4.78 -13.22 11.33
CA TRP A 114 -3.78 -12.84 12.33
C TRP A 114 -3.56 -11.33 12.37
N VAL A 115 -3.55 -10.69 11.20
CA VAL A 115 -3.36 -9.24 11.07
C VAL A 115 -4.47 -8.49 11.81
N ASP A 116 -5.76 -8.71 11.50
CA ASP A 116 -6.91 -7.95 12.05
C ASP A 116 -7.16 -8.18 13.56
N GLN A 117 -6.30 -8.92 14.27
CA GLN A 117 -6.23 -8.93 15.74
C GLN A 117 -5.77 -7.57 16.31
N HIS A 118 -5.25 -6.67 15.46
CA HIS A 118 -4.86 -5.30 15.81
C HIS A 118 -5.54 -4.25 14.88
N ALA A 119 -5.48 -2.97 15.24
CA ALA A 119 -6.26 -1.91 14.58
C ALA A 119 -5.48 -1.17 13.46
N HIS A 120 -5.60 -1.61 12.21
CA HIS A 120 -4.84 -1.07 11.05
C HIS A 120 -5.38 0.22 10.43
N PHE A 121 -6.43 0.80 11.01
CA PHE A 121 -7.12 2.01 10.54
C PHE A 121 -7.58 2.00 9.07
N GLY A 122 -7.63 0.83 8.42
CA GLY A 122 -8.09 0.62 7.03
C GLY A 122 -6.99 0.61 5.96
N ASN A 123 -5.71 0.41 6.30
CA ASN A 123 -4.59 0.54 5.35
C ASN A 123 -4.30 -0.72 4.48
N ASN A 124 -5.32 -1.52 4.15
CA ASN A 124 -5.17 -2.83 3.48
C ASN A 124 -5.28 -2.75 1.93
N VAL A 125 -5.19 -1.57 1.30
CA VAL A 125 -5.51 -1.38 -0.13
C VAL A 125 -4.36 -0.77 -0.96
N THR A 126 -4.00 -1.47 -2.05
CA THR A 126 -2.94 -1.09 -3.00
C THR A 126 -3.32 0.07 -3.93
N SER A 127 -4.59 0.49 -3.97
CA SER A 127 -5.08 1.62 -4.77
C SER A 127 -4.34 2.93 -4.48
N ARG A 128 -3.87 3.11 -3.23
CA ARG A 128 -3.00 4.23 -2.81
C ARG A 128 -1.64 4.23 -3.50
N VAL A 129 -1.05 3.05 -3.66
CA VAL A 129 0.22 2.84 -4.38
C VAL A 129 0.02 3.12 -5.87
N GLN A 130 -1.05 2.58 -6.45
CA GLN A 130 -1.42 2.77 -7.86
C GLN A 130 -1.67 4.24 -8.22
N GLY A 131 -2.35 4.99 -7.34
CA GLY A 131 -2.70 6.40 -7.58
C GLY A 131 -1.48 7.33 -7.73
N ILE A 132 -0.42 7.12 -6.94
CA ILE A 132 0.80 7.93 -7.06
C ILE A 132 1.67 7.46 -8.22
N HIS A 133 1.73 6.15 -8.48
CA HIS A 133 2.39 5.64 -9.68
C HIS A 133 1.77 6.23 -10.96
N ALA A 134 0.44 6.42 -10.99
CA ALA A 134 -0.25 7.14 -12.06
C ALA A 134 0.09 8.65 -12.08
N LEU A 135 0.15 9.32 -10.93
CA LEU A 135 0.53 10.74 -10.81
C LEU A 135 1.96 11.01 -11.31
N LEU A 136 2.91 10.14 -10.98
CA LEU A 136 4.31 10.23 -11.40
C LEU A 136 4.46 9.96 -12.90
N LYS A 137 3.79 8.92 -13.44
CA LYS A 137 3.68 8.71 -14.90
C LYS A 137 3.09 9.92 -15.63
N GLY A 138 2.05 10.55 -15.07
CA GLY A 138 1.44 11.76 -15.60
C GLY A 138 2.37 12.98 -15.64
N HIS A 139 3.30 13.09 -14.69
CA HIS A 139 4.34 14.13 -14.72
C HIS A 139 5.47 13.79 -15.71
N LEU A 140 5.84 12.52 -15.87
CA LEU A 140 6.89 12.08 -16.79
C LEU A 140 6.48 12.22 -18.26
N LYS A 141 5.21 11.93 -18.61
CA LYS A 141 4.57 12.07 -19.94
C LYS A 141 5.13 11.23 -21.10
N SER A 142 6.40 10.82 -21.06
CA SER A 142 7.02 9.95 -22.09
C SER A 142 8.16 9.13 -21.49
N SER A 143 8.31 7.89 -21.97
CA SER A 143 9.41 6.98 -21.64
C SER A 143 10.71 7.24 -22.42
N GLN A 144 10.68 8.14 -23.42
CA GLN A 144 11.82 8.48 -24.29
C GLN A 144 12.63 9.70 -23.79
N GLN A 145 12.41 10.13 -22.55
CA GLN A 145 13.07 11.30 -21.96
C GLN A 145 14.41 10.91 -21.33
N ASP A 146 15.37 11.84 -21.31
CA ASP A 146 16.63 11.67 -20.60
C ASP A 146 16.45 11.70 -19.07
N LEU A 147 17.44 11.16 -18.34
CA LEU A 147 17.40 11.06 -16.88
C LEU A 147 17.34 12.41 -16.16
N PHE A 148 17.94 13.47 -16.71
CA PHE A 148 17.92 14.80 -16.09
C PHE A 148 16.56 15.46 -16.23
N THR A 149 15.93 15.35 -17.41
CA THR A 149 14.53 15.79 -17.62
C THR A 149 13.56 14.97 -16.78
N ALA A 150 13.74 13.64 -16.69
CA ALA A 150 12.92 12.77 -15.85
C ALA A 150 13.04 13.11 -14.36
N TRP A 151 14.27 13.27 -13.85
CA TRP A 151 14.55 13.71 -12.48
C TRP A 151 13.89 15.05 -12.15
N ASN A 152 14.04 16.05 -13.03
CA ASN A 152 13.42 17.36 -12.81
C ASN A 152 11.89 17.29 -12.80
N ARG A 153 11.26 16.44 -13.63
CA ARG A 153 9.80 16.22 -13.62
C ARG A 153 9.32 15.57 -12.32
N ILE A 154 10.03 14.56 -11.81
CA ILE A 154 9.70 13.92 -10.53
C ILE A 154 9.92 14.90 -9.37
N LYS A 155 11.01 15.69 -9.38
CA LYS A 155 11.25 16.77 -8.40
C LYS A 155 10.09 17.78 -8.36
N GLN A 156 9.56 18.19 -9.51
CA GLN A 156 8.38 19.07 -9.56
C GLN A 156 7.12 18.37 -9.03
N ALA A 157 6.91 17.09 -9.35
CA ALA A 157 5.79 16.30 -8.80
C ALA A 157 5.82 16.24 -7.26
N LEU A 158 7.01 16.00 -6.68
CA LEU A 158 7.23 15.96 -5.23
C LEU A 158 7.01 17.33 -4.57
N LEU A 159 7.50 18.41 -5.18
CA LEU A 159 7.27 19.77 -4.69
C LEU A 159 5.78 20.15 -4.73
N ASN A 160 5.06 19.76 -5.79
CA ASN A 160 3.61 19.94 -5.90
C ASN A 160 2.86 19.13 -4.82
N GLN A 161 3.22 17.87 -4.59
CA GLN A 161 2.64 17.07 -3.50
C GLN A 161 2.89 17.72 -2.13
N LEU A 162 4.12 18.16 -1.84
CA LEU A 162 4.46 18.82 -0.58
C LEU A 162 3.70 20.14 -0.38
N ALA A 163 3.48 20.92 -1.45
CA ALA A 163 2.66 22.12 -1.43
C ALA A 163 1.18 21.78 -1.15
N GLU A 164 0.63 20.75 -1.80
CA GLU A 164 -0.75 20.32 -1.56
C GLU A 164 -0.95 19.81 -0.12
N LEU A 165 -0.03 19.00 0.41
CA LEU A 165 -0.11 18.50 1.80
C LEU A 165 -0.08 19.65 2.81
N ARG A 166 0.83 20.62 2.63
CA ARG A 166 0.89 21.83 3.48
C ARG A 166 -0.40 22.66 3.38
N ALA A 167 -0.93 22.86 2.18
CA ALA A 167 -2.19 23.59 1.98
C ALA A 167 -3.40 22.86 2.62
N ASN A 168 -3.46 21.53 2.51
CA ASN A 168 -4.46 20.70 3.20
C ASN A 168 -4.32 20.80 4.72
N GLN A 169 -3.09 20.77 5.27
CA GLN A 169 -2.83 20.96 6.70
C GLN A 169 -3.33 22.33 7.17
N PHE A 170 -2.89 23.44 6.56
CA PHE A 170 -3.36 24.78 6.94
C PHE A 170 -4.88 24.92 6.85
N CYS A 171 -5.51 24.34 5.82
CA CYS A 171 -6.97 24.28 5.71
C CYS A 171 -7.64 23.55 6.89
N GLN A 172 -7.04 22.48 7.42
CA GLN A 172 -7.56 21.76 8.60
C GLN A 172 -7.23 22.44 9.93
N GLN A 173 -6.17 23.25 10.00
CA GLN A 173 -5.86 24.03 11.19
C GLN A 173 -6.82 25.22 11.37
N ILE A 174 -7.27 25.82 10.25
CA ILE A 174 -8.13 27.02 10.27
C ILE A 174 -9.63 26.67 10.26
N ARG A 175 -10.06 25.66 9.50
CA ARG A 175 -11.49 25.34 9.35
C ARG A 175 -11.96 24.42 10.47
N THR A 176 -13.09 24.74 11.09
CA THR A 176 -13.80 23.82 12.00
C THR A 176 -15.00 23.19 11.27
N PRO A 177 -14.98 21.88 10.95
CA PRO A 177 -16.14 21.18 10.41
C PRO A 177 -17.29 21.14 11.43
N LEU A 178 -18.53 21.26 10.95
CA LEU A 178 -19.73 21.23 11.80
C LEU A 178 -19.83 19.94 12.62
N ASP A 179 -19.47 18.80 12.03
CA ASP A 179 -19.44 17.48 12.68
C ASP A 179 -18.37 17.35 13.79
N LEU A 180 -17.38 18.26 13.82
CA LEU A 180 -16.30 18.31 14.81
C LEU A 180 -16.34 19.59 15.68
N SER A 181 -17.40 20.38 15.56
CA SER A 181 -17.58 21.69 16.22
C SER A 181 -17.86 21.59 17.72
N GLY A 182 -18.39 20.46 18.19
CA GLY A 182 -18.73 20.22 19.60
C GLY A 182 -17.53 20.29 20.56
N PRO A 183 -17.79 20.49 21.88
CA PRO A 183 -16.74 20.76 22.87
C PRO A 183 -15.77 19.59 23.09
N LEU A 184 -16.19 18.35 22.81
CA LEU A 184 -15.41 17.11 22.95
C LEU A 184 -14.02 17.17 22.31
N PHE A 185 -13.88 17.89 21.19
CA PHE A 185 -12.61 18.03 20.47
C PHE A 185 -11.97 19.41 20.61
N GLY A 186 -12.52 20.31 21.43
CA GLY A 186 -12.10 21.71 21.52
C GLY A 186 -10.62 21.90 21.87
N ALA A 187 -10.08 21.06 22.75
CA ALA A 187 -8.67 21.14 23.20
C ALA A 187 -7.65 20.61 22.17
N ILE A 188 -8.08 19.80 21.19
CA ILE A 188 -7.19 19.13 20.21
C ILE A 188 -7.46 19.54 18.75
N ARG A 189 -8.46 20.41 18.53
CA ARG A 189 -8.80 20.98 17.23
C ARG A 189 -7.64 21.82 16.67
N GLY A 190 -7.32 21.62 15.40
CA GLY A 190 -6.17 22.26 14.74
C GLY A 190 -4.79 21.66 15.07
N TRP A 191 -4.73 20.76 16.05
CA TRP A 191 -3.55 19.94 16.35
C TRP A 191 -3.67 18.51 15.78
N VAL A 192 -4.90 17.99 15.70
CA VAL A 192 -5.23 16.65 15.19
C VAL A 192 -6.04 16.77 13.89
N SER A 193 -5.81 15.86 12.94
CA SER A 193 -6.51 15.84 11.65
C SER A 193 -8.01 15.59 11.80
N HIS A 194 -8.82 16.17 10.91
CA HIS A 194 -10.27 15.96 10.93
C HIS A 194 -10.66 14.48 10.76
N GLU A 195 -9.86 13.74 10.00
CA GLU A 195 -10.07 12.31 9.77
C GLU A 195 -9.78 11.47 11.03
N ALA A 196 -8.73 11.80 11.79
CA ALA A 196 -8.48 11.13 13.07
C ALA A 196 -9.59 11.47 14.10
N LEU A 197 -10.04 12.72 14.17
CA LEU A 197 -11.16 13.12 15.04
C LEU A 197 -12.47 12.40 14.67
N ARG A 198 -12.71 12.12 13.39
CA ARG A 198 -13.85 11.30 12.91
C ARG A 198 -13.73 9.83 13.30
N LYS A 199 -12.55 9.23 13.15
CA LYS A 199 -12.32 7.83 13.59
C LYS A 199 -12.52 7.69 15.11
N ILE A 200 -12.16 8.71 15.90
CA ILE A 200 -12.49 8.77 17.33
C ILE A 200 -13.99 8.92 17.55
N SER A 201 -14.67 9.88 16.90
CA SER A 201 -16.11 10.13 17.13
C SER A 201 -17.02 8.95 16.76
N VAL A 202 -16.68 8.21 15.71
CA VAL A 202 -17.34 6.94 15.35
C VAL A 202 -17.11 5.89 16.44
N SER A 203 -15.87 5.71 16.89
CA SER A 203 -15.52 4.75 17.94
C SER A 203 -16.28 5.02 19.24
N THR A 204 -16.27 6.27 19.73
CA THR A 204 -16.97 6.66 20.96
C THR A 204 -18.48 6.39 20.87
N ARG A 205 -19.11 6.67 19.72
CA ARG A 205 -20.54 6.39 19.50
C ARG A 205 -20.89 4.91 19.55
N VAL A 206 -20.00 4.03 19.06
CA VAL A 206 -20.20 2.58 19.12
C VAL A 206 -20.12 2.05 20.55
N TYR A 207 -19.25 2.61 21.39
CA TYR A 207 -19.20 2.26 22.82
C TYR A 207 -20.39 2.82 23.61
N SER A 208 -20.82 4.06 23.36
CA SER A 208 -21.99 4.66 24.03
C SER A 208 -23.34 4.09 23.61
N ALA A 209 -23.38 3.22 22.59
CA ALA A 209 -24.58 2.50 22.13
C ALA A 209 -24.56 1.00 22.53
N ARG A 210 -23.63 0.61 23.40
CA ARG A 210 -23.44 -0.76 23.92
C ARG A 210 -23.44 -0.81 25.46
N ALA A 211 -23.84 0.28 26.11
CA ALA A 211 -23.98 0.45 27.55
C ALA A 211 -25.39 1.03 27.84
#